data_AF-A0A2K3JGL7-F1
#
_entry.id   AF-A0A2K3JGL7-F1
#
_cell.length_a   1.000
_cell.length_b   1.000
_cell.length_c   1.000
_cell.angle_alpha   90.00
_cell.angle_beta   90.00
_cell.angle_gamma   90.00
#
_symmetry.space_group_name_H-M   'P 1'
#
loop_
_entity.id
_entity.type
_entity.pdbx_description
1 polymer ?
#
loop_
_entity_poly.entity_id
_entity_poly.type
_entity_poly.pdbx_seq_one_letter_code
_entity_poly.pdbx_strand_id
1 'polypeptide(L)'
;MVLILIGTNAATIYYFTFVDQTSVFEIGDITGENAAKYVGQTITVEGYLVIAGDFAILVSNPQNFWTDQLTADNHILISDVSTIDILSSAGFWISVTGPLQYASEEEGYLKIVYQSHRNPKAESASFLGCNESIFATEIQPEEVTFIDQNPTKYAVLFSGGYNDWYAYPRYWNHITWFYILLLLNGYDPDNIFVCYNNGTGDKSNIRVDYPGTSDGMNQTFTYLSSVMDSSDSLFVYITDHGDDAGIVTWDEYDDDGIGYVEMLSWLDAITCDHMIIIMQQCFSGAYIPYLSYSNRIIMTACAYNEVAWASDYYGFSEFTFRLLCAFYQRHIWGLDTPIWADVNDDGKISMAEAFGFAAAMDSKDETPHYDDNGDQIGSTIGNIVGTDAVYGNSIFL
;
A
#
# COMPACT_ATOMS: atom_id res chain seq x y z
N MET A 1 -11.06 39.34 54.52
CA MET A 1 -10.62 37.93 54.46
C MET A 1 -11.78 36.98 54.09
N VAL A 2 -12.94 37.06 54.76
CA VAL A 2 -14.12 36.22 54.49
C VAL A 2 -14.71 36.40 53.07
N LEU A 3 -14.73 37.62 52.53
CA LEU A 3 -15.25 37.89 51.18
C LEU A 3 -14.38 37.30 50.05
N ILE A 4 -13.05 37.17 50.28
CA ILE A 4 -12.14 36.55 49.31
C ILE A 4 -12.37 35.03 49.27
N LEU A 5 -12.58 34.40 50.44
CA LEU A 5 -12.89 32.97 50.57
C LEU A 5 -14.24 32.59 49.94
N ILE A 6 -15.25 33.45 50.04
CA ILE A 6 -16.56 33.23 49.39
C ILE A 6 -16.43 33.39 47.87
N GLY A 7 -15.66 34.37 47.40
CA GLY A 7 -15.40 34.57 45.98
C GLY A 7 -14.64 33.41 45.34
N THR A 8 -13.60 32.88 45.99
CA THR A 8 -12.85 31.71 45.50
C THR A 8 -13.71 30.45 45.51
N ASN A 9 -14.53 30.22 46.54
CA ASN A 9 -15.41 29.04 46.57
C ASN A 9 -16.54 29.13 45.52
N ALA A 10 -17.09 30.32 45.27
CA ALA A 10 -18.09 30.51 44.21
C ALA A 10 -17.48 30.34 42.81
N ALA A 11 -16.24 30.79 42.59
CA ALA A 11 -15.50 30.55 41.35
C ALA A 11 -15.15 29.06 41.17
N THR A 12 -14.77 28.35 42.24
CA THR A 12 -14.51 26.91 42.21
C THR A 12 -15.79 26.11 41.95
N ILE A 13 -16.91 26.47 42.59
CA ILE A 13 -18.22 25.85 42.32
C ILE A 13 -18.65 26.17 40.89
N TYR A 14 -18.51 27.41 40.42
CA TYR A 14 -18.82 27.77 39.03
C TYR A 14 -17.96 26.99 38.02
N TYR A 15 -16.67 26.81 38.32
CA TYR A 15 -15.75 26.01 37.53
C TYR A 15 -16.18 24.54 37.49
N PHE A 16 -16.47 23.90 38.62
CA PHE A 16 -16.91 22.50 38.64
C PHE A 16 -18.36 22.24 38.23
N THR A 17 -19.22 23.27 38.20
CA THR A 17 -20.65 23.12 37.87
C THR A 17 -20.97 23.54 36.43
N PHE A 18 -20.17 24.44 35.83
CA PHE A 18 -20.47 25.04 34.52
C PHE A 18 -19.30 25.10 33.54
N VAL A 19 -18.06 24.82 33.97
CA VAL A 19 -16.98 24.50 33.04
C VAL A 19 -16.99 22.99 32.92
N ASP A 20 -17.52 22.51 31.81
CA ASP A 20 -17.62 21.12 31.43
C ASP A 20 -16.20 20.49 31.42
N GLN A 21 -15.77 20.00 32.58
CA GLN A 21 -14.63 19.10 32.69
C GLN A 21 -15.13 17.71 32.32
N THR A 22 -15.45 17.53 31.05
CA THR A 22 -15.35 16.21 30.45
C THR A 22 -13.89 15.82 30.61
N SER A 23 -13.61 14.96 31.60
CA SER A 23 -12.27 14.40 31.75
C SER A 23 -11.86 13.81 30.40
N VAL A 24 -10.75 14.31 29.88
CA VAL A 24 -10.14 13.79 28.66
C VAL A 24 -9.20 12.68 29.08
N PHE A 25 -9.39 11.50 28.52
CA PHE A 25 -8.62 10.31 28.84
C PHE A 25 -7.67 9.95 27.69
N GLU A 26 -6.51 9.41 28.03
CA GLU A 26 -5.71 8.68 27.04
C GLU A 26 -6.27 7.26 26.90
N ILE A 27 -6.03 6.62 25.76
CA ILE A 27 -6.57 5.29 25.46
C ILE A 27 -6.21 4.27 26.56
N GLY A 28 -4.96 4.26 27.02
CA GLY A 28 -4.50 3.33 28.05
C GLY A 28 -5.15 3.51 29.43
N ASP A 29 -5.78 4.66 29.70
CA ASP A 29 -6.47 4.93 30.98
C ASP A 29 -7.82 4.20 31.08
N ILE A 30 -8.39 3.82 29.93
CA ILE A 30 -9.76 3.34 29.81
C ILE A 30 -9.87 1.94 29.20
N THR A 31 -8.76 1.33 28.78
CA THR A 31 -8.69 -0.04 28.25
C THR A 31 -8.30 -1.05 29.33
N GLY A 32 -8.16 -2.33 28.93
CA GLY A 32 -7.73 -3.41 29.82
C GLY A 32 -8.63 -3.60 31.04
N GLU A 33 -8.03 -3.77 32.22
CA GLU A 33 -8.75 -3.97 33.49
C GLU A 33 -9.68 -2.79 33.86
N ASN A 34 -9.46 -1.60 33.29
CA ASN A 34 -10.23 -0.40 33.58
C ASN A 34 -11.50 -0.27 32.73
N ALA A 35 -11.62 -1.02 31.63
CA ALA A 35 -12.70 -0.87 30.65
C ALA A 35 -14.10 -0.93 31.28
N ALA A 36 -14.34 -1.91 32.15
CA ALA A 36 -15.64 -2.13 32.79
C ALA A 36 -16.14 -0.94 33.63
N LYS A 37 -15.24 -0.04 34.06
CA LYS A 37 -15.61 1.18 34.79
C LYS A 37 -16.24 2.23 33.89
N TYR A 38 -15.82 2.30 32.63
CA TYR A 38 -16.16 3.39 31.71
C TYR A 38 -17.18 2.98 30.64
N VAL A 39 -17.30 1.69 30.33
CA VAL A 39 -18.30 1.19 29.40
C VAL A 39 -19.72 1.59 29.86
N GLY A 40 -20.50 2.14 28.92
CA GLY A 40 -21.83 2.71 29.15
C GLY A 40 -21.84 4.19 29.52
N GLN A 41 -20.69 4.81 29.79
CA GLN A 41 -20.58 6.24 30.06
C GLN A 41 -20.23 7.02 28.78
N THR A 42 -20.64 8.30 28.73
CA THR A 42 -20.14 9.24 27.71
C THR A 42 -18.84 9.84 28.20
N ILE A 43 -17.75 9.62 27.45
CA ILE A 43 -16.40 10.08 27.80
C ILE A 43 -15.76 10.80 26.62
N THR A 44 -14.65 11.49 26.88
CA THR A 44 -13.80 12.07 25.82
C THR A 44 -12.44 11.38 25.84
N VAL A 45 -11.99 10.90 24.68
CA VAL A 45 -10.73 10.16 24.51
C VAL A 45 -9.86 10.87 23.50
N GLU A 46 -8.57 10.98 23.80
CA GLU A 46 -7.57 11.52 22.89
C GLU A 46 -6.71 10.43 22.24
N GLY A 47 -6.36 10.67 20.98
CA GLY A 47 -5.45 9.84 20.19
C GLY A 47 -5.26 10.41 18.79
N TYR A 48 -4.40 9.77 18.00
CA TYR A 48 -4.32 10.06 16.58
C TYR A 48 -5.48 9.39 15.86
N LEU A 49 -6.16 10.15 14.99
CA LEU A 49 -7.16 9.59 14.11
C LEU A 49 -6.49 8.92 12.92
N VAL A 50 -6.64 7.61 12.81
CA VAL A 50 -6.27 6.82 11.64
C VAL A 50 -7.52 6.19 11.03
N ILE A 51 -7.45 5.89 9.75
CA ILE A 51 -8.58 5.36 8.97
C ILE A 51 -8.13 4.05 8.32
N ALA A 52 -8.80 2.94 8.65
CA ALA A 52 -8.58 1.61 8.05
C ALA A 52 -9.92 1.08 7.52
N GLY A 53 -10.05 0.89 6.20
CA GLY A 53 -11.36 0.61 5.60
C GLY A 53 -12.40 1.62 6.09
N ASP A 54 -13.65 1.21 6.35
CA ASP A 54 -14.69 2.11 6.86
C ASP A 54 -14.56 2.48 8.35
N PHE A 55 -13.49 2.03 9.01
CA PHE A 55 -13.29 2.26 10.44
C PHE A 55 -12.43 3.49 10.69
N ALA A 56 -13.01 4.45 11.40
CA ALA A 56 -12.26 5.49 12.07
C ALA A 56 -11.73 4.94 13.40
N ILE A 57 -10.44 5.11 13.67
CA ILE A 57 -9.77 4.52 14.83
C ILE A 57 -8.96 5.61 15.52
N LEU A 58 -9.12 5.72 16.85
CA LEU A 58 -8.17 6.46 17.68
C LEU A 58 -7.06 5.51 18.10
N VAL A 59 -5.81 5.92 17.86
CA VAL A 59 -4.62 5.17 18.27
C VAL A 59 -3.73 6.04 19.15
N SER A 60 -3.14 5.45 20.19
CA SER A 60 -2.26 6.18 21.11
C SER A 60 -0.95 6.61 20.44
N ASN A 61 -0.52 5.85 19.43
CA ASN A 61 0.63 6.12 18.59
C ASN A 61 0.29 5.65 17.16
N PRO A 62 0.41 6.49 16.10
CA PRO A 62 0.13 6.07 14.74
C PRO A 62 1.03 4.93 14.33
N GLN A 63 2.25 4.86 14.87
CA GLN A 63 3.17 3.77 14.61
C GLN A 63 2.53 2.42 14.88
N ASN A 64 1.78 2.25 15.98
CA ASN A 64 1.14 0.96 16.29
C ASN A 64 0.14 0.52 15.21
N PHE A 65 -0.53 1.47 14.54
CA PHE A 65 -1.39 1.19 13.39
C PHE A 65 -0.58 0.84 12.15
N TRP A 66 0.46 1.62 11.85
CA TRP A 66 1.30 1.43 10.67
C TRP A 66 2.25 0.21 10.76
N THR A 67 2.57 -0.25 11.97
CA THR A 67 3.43 -1.42 12.23
C THR A 67 2.67 -2.69 12.58
N ASP A 68 1.33 -2.69 12.46
CA ASP A 68 0.48 -3.82 12.86
C ASP A 68 0.75 -4.31 14.30
N GLN A 69 0.80 -3.36 15.23
CA GLN A 69 0.96 -3.59 16.66
C GLN A 69 -0.26 -3.09 17.43
N LEU A 70 -1.43 -3.03 16.77
CA LEU A 70 -2.66 -2.69 17.45
C LEU A 70 -3.06 -3.80 18.42
N THR A 71 -3.38 -3.38 19.64
CA THR A 71 -3.91 -4.25 20.70
C THR A 71 -5.10 -3.56 21.35
N ALA A 72 -5.88 -4.30 22.14
CA ALA A 72 -7.02 -3.73 22.86
C ALA A 72 -6.64 -2.57 23.81
N ASP A 73 -5.36 -2.42 24.15
CA ASP A 73 -4.86 -1.40 25.07
C ASP A 73 -4.34 -0.12 24.41
N ASN A 74 -4.24 -0.09 23.08
CA ASN A 74 -3.60 1.02 22.37
C ASN A 74 -4.44 1.63 21.23
N HIS A 75 -5.66 1.12 21.01
CA HIS A 75 -6.62 1.72 20.10
C HIS A 75 -8.06 1.59 20.53
N ILE A 76 -8.91 2.45 19.97
CA ILE A 76 -10.37 2.44 20.14
C ILE A 76 -11.02 2.72 18.79
N LEU A 77 -11.99 1.90 18.42
CA LEU A 77 -12.79 2.13 17.21
C LEU A 77 -13.77 3.29 17.42
N ILE A 78 -14.06 4.03 16.36
CA ILE A 78 -15.10 5.06 16.35
C ILE A 78 -16.22 4.58 15.44
N SER A 79 -17.42 4.39 15.99
CA SER A 79 -18.61 3.98 15.23
C SER A 79 -19.58 5.14 15.00
N ASP A 80 -20.54 4.97 14.10
CA ASP A 80 -21.59 5.95 13.76
C ASP A 80 -21.08 7.31 13.24
N VAL A 81 -19.90 7.30 12.62
CA VAL A 81 -19.32 8.44 11.90
C VAL A 81 -20.09 8.72 10.61
N SER A 82 -21.25 9.34 10.74
CA SER A 82 -22.18 9.60 9.63
C SER A 82 -22.02 10.98 8.98
N THR A 83 -20.88 11.67 9.17
CA THR A 83 -20.64 12.99 8.58
C THR A 83 -19.18 13.18 8.19
N ILE A 84 -18.99 13.83 7.04
CA ILE A 84 -17.73 14.16 6.36
C ILE A 84 -16.70 14.89 7.26
N ASP A 85 -17.11 15.40 8.42
CA ASP A 85 -16.34 16.36 9.22
C ASP A 85 -15.16 15.73 10.00
N ILE A 86 -15.34 14.62 10.71
CA ILE A 86 -14.23 14.01 11.47
C ILE A 86 -13.16 13.41 10.57
N LEU A 87 -13.53 12.89 9.39
CA LEU A 87 -12.59 12.29 8.44
C LEU A 87 -11.59 13.32 7.90
N SER A 88 -11.96 14.61 7.86
CA SER A 88 -11.03 15.69 7.52
C SER A 88 -9.89 15.85 8.53
N SER A 89 -10.05 15.29 9.74
CA SER A 89 -9.03 15.29 10.79
C SER A 89 -8.18 14.01 10.80
N ALA A 90 -8.25 13.16 9.77
CA ALA A 90 -7.38 12.00 9.65
C ALA A 90 -5.90 12.43 9.66
N GLY A 91 -5.06 11.69 10.39
CA GLY A 91 -3.64 11.99 10.58
C GLY A 91 -3.35 13.02 11.68
N PHE A 92 -4.37 13.61 12.31
CA PHE A 92 -4.20 14.54 13.43
C PHE A 92 -4.44 13.86 14.78
N TRP A 93 -3.77 14.38 15.82
CA TRP A 93 -4.17 14.14 17.21
C TRP A 93 -5.47 14.86 17.49
N ILE A 94 -6.54 14.12 17.80
CA ILE A 94 -7.86 14.65 18.09
C ILE A 94 -8.39 14.16 19.43
N SER A 95 -9.40 14.86 19.95
CA SER A 95 -10.25 14.34 21.03
C SER A 95 -11.62 13.96 20.47
N VAL A 96 -12.11 12.77 20.79
CA VAL A 96 -13.43 12.27 20.37
C VAL A 96 -14.28 12.02 21.60
N THR A 97 -15.52 12.52 21.56
CA THR A 97 -16.49 12.38 22.64
C THR A 97 -17.64 11.48 22.20
N GLY A 98 -18.04 10.57 23.08
CA GLY A 98 -19.18 9.69 22.85
C GLY A 98 -19.34 8.59 23.90
N PRO A 99 -20.45 7.80 23.84
CA PRO A 99 -20.64 6.63 24.67
C PRO A 99 -19.59 5.54 24.37
N LEU A 100 -18.88 5.07 25.40
CA LEU A 100 -17.94 3.94 25.30
C LEU A 100 -18.68 2.61 25.38
N GLN A 101 -18.38 1.67 24.49
CA GLN A 101 -18.96 0.33 24.43
C GLN A 101 -17.88 -0.71 24.12
N TYR A 102 -18.17 -1.98 24.39
CA TYR A 102 -17.38 -3.06 23.83
C TYR A 102 -17.67 -3.21 22.33
N ALA A 103 -16.60 -3.32 21.55
CA ALA A 103 -16.66 -3.83 20.18
C ALA A 103 -16.60 -5.37 20.19
N SER A 104 -15.74 -5.93 21.05
CA SER A 104 -15.65 -7.36 21.36
C SER A 104 -15.38 -7.50 22.86
N GLU A 105 -16.33 -8.05 23.62
CA GLU A 105 -16.18 -8.21 25.08
C GLU A 105 -15.19 -9.32 25.43
N GLU A 106 -15.11 -10.38 24.61
CA GLU A 106 -14.20 -11.51 24.80
C GLU A 106 -12.72 -11.10 24.62
N GLU A 107 -12.45 -10.23 23.65
CA GLU A 107 -11.08 -9.80 23.31
C GLU A 107 -10.71 -8.44 23.94
N GLY A 108 -11.66 -7.77 24.60
CA GLY A 108 -11.44 -6.50 25.30
C GLY A 108 -11.42 -5.26 24.40
N TYR A 109 -11.72 -5.38 23.10
CA TYR A 109 -11.75 -4.24 22.19
C TYR A 109 -12.90 -3.29 22.49
N LEU A 110 -12.58 -1.99 22.47
CA LEU A 110 -13.52 -0.91 22.77
C LEU A 110 -13.86 -0.09 21.52
N LYS A 111 -15.06 0.47 21.52
CA LYS A 111 -15.52 1.48 20.56
C LYS A 111 -16.16 2.67 21.26
N ILE A 112 -16.02 3.84 20.65
CA ILE A 112 -16.76 5.04 21.01
C ILE A 112 -17.81 5.34 19.93
N VAL A 113 -19.06 5.50 20.35
CA VAL A 113 -20.14 5.91 19.43
C VAL A 113 -20.02 7.42 19.22
N TYR A 114 -19.68 7.84 18.01
CA TYR A 114 -19.33 9.23 17.72
C TYR A 114 -20.45 10.23 18.07
N GLN A 115 -20.12 11.28 18.84
CA GLN A 115 -21.00 12.42 19.06
C GLN A 115 -20.36 13.75 18.63
N SER A 116 -19.09 13.95 18.95
CA SER A 116 -18.33 15.15 18.53
C SER A 116 -16.83 14.90 18.60
N HIS A 117 -16.03 15.76 17.96
CA HIS A 117 -14.58 15.79 18.13
C HIS A 117 -14.08 17.24 18.26
N ARG A 118 -12.87 17.41 18.79
CA ARG A 118 -12.09 18.65 18.68
C ARG A 118 -10.70 18.31 18.17
N ASN A 119 -10.05 19.28 17.54
CA ASN A 119 -8.65 19.19 17.13
C ASN A 119 -7.79 20.03 18.08
N PRO A 120 -7.21 19.44 19.15
CA PRO A 120 -6.53 20.21 20.20
C PRO A 120 -5.17 20.78 19.75
N LYS A 121 -4.61 20.29 18.63
CA LYS A 121 -3.24 20.58 18.18
C LYS A 121 -3.14 20.83 16.66
N ALA A 122 -3.97 21.73 16.13
CA ALA A 122 -4.05 22.03 14.70
C ALA A 122 -2.75 22.58 14.05
N GLU A 123 -1.65 22.84 14.78
CA GLU A 123 -0.47 23.51 14.22
C GLU A 123 0.89 22.77 14.37
N SER A 124 1.00 21.55 14.93
CA SER A 124 2.34 20.94 15.04
C SER A 124 2.45 19.41 15.20
N ALA A 125 1.43 18.62 14.88
CA ALA A 125 1.51 17.16 15.00
C ALA A 125 0.80 16.44 13.84
N SER A 126 0.93 16.96 12.62
CA SER A 126 0.59 16.22 11.40
C SER A 126 1.71 15.23 11.08
N PHE A 127 1.36 13.97 10.84
CA PHE A 127 2.25 13.06 10.13
C PHE A 127 2.19 13.41 8.63
N LEU A 128 3.33 13.77 8.02
CA LEU A 128 3.37 14.09 6.59
C LEU A 128 3.06 12.82 5.78
N GLY A 129 1.99 12.86 4.99
CA GLY A 129 1.49 11.74 4.20
C GLY A 129 -0.01 11.80 3.89
N CYS A 130 -0.75 12.69 4.53
CA CYS A 130 -2.19 12.86 4.32
C CYS A 130 -2.49 14.37 4.13
N ASN A 131 -3.05 14.76 2.98
CA ASN A 131 -3.30 16.12 2.46
C ASN A 131 -2.05 16.79 1.85
N GLU A 132 -2.02 17.23 0.58
CA GLU A 132 -3.00 18.06 -0.14
C GLU A 132 -3.08 17.81 -1.66
N SER A 133 -4.16 18.33 -2.23
CA SER A 133 -4.67 18.32 -3.61
C SER A 133 -3.67 18.47 -4.77
N ILE A 134 -3.67 17.49 -5.68
CA ILE A 134 -3.28 17.67 -7.10
C ILE A 134 -4.40 17.09 -7.97
N PHE A 135 -5.56 17.75 -7.99
CA PHE A 135 -6.56 17.50 -9.03
C PHE A 135 -7.21 18.83 -9.41
N ALA A 136 -6.76 19.41 -10.52
CA ALA A 136 -7.56 20.34 -11.31
C ALA A 136 -6.96 20.51 -12.70
N THR A 137 -7.35 19.64 -13.63
CA THR A 137 -7.81 20.09 -14.95
C THR A 137 -8.66 18.99 -15.61
N GLU A 138 -9.95 19.26 -15.73
CA GLU A 138 -10.85 18.49 -16.60
C GLU A 138 -10.46 18.72 -18.06
N ILE A 139 -10.28 17.63 -18.82
CA ILE A 139 -10.35 17.64 -20.27
C ILE A 139 -11.49 16.72 -20.67
N GLN A 140 -12.42 17.25 -21.47
CA GLN A 140 -13.55 16.51 -22.04
C GLN A 140 -13.11 15.86 -23.36
N PRO A 141 -13.55 14.62 -23.66
CA PRO A 141 -13.11 13.92 -24.87
C PRO A 141 -14.00 14.27 -26.06
N GLU A 142 -13.39 14.47 -27.24
CA GLU A 142 -14.08 14.25 -28.50
C GLU A 142 -13.25 13.30 -29.38
N GLU A 143 -13.97 12.36 -29.99
CA GLU A 143 -13.48 11.25 -30.79
C GLU A 143 -12.64 11.69 -31.99
N VAL A 144 -11.45 11.11 -32.16
CA VAL A 144 -10.89 10.83 -33.49
C VAL A 144 -10.07 9.53 -33.43
N THR A 145 -10.41 8.58 -34.30
CA THR A 145 -9.61 7.36 -34.54
C THR A 145 -8.42 7.69 -35.44
N PHE A 146 -7.22 7.55 -34.90
CA PHE A 146 -5.98 7.45 -35.67
C PHE A 146 -5.34 6.09 -35.39
N ILE A 147 -4.80 5.46 -36.43
CA ILE A 147 -3.90 4.30 -36.28
C ILE A 147 -2.64 4.83 -35.59
N ASP A 148 -2.37 4.33 -34.38
CA ASP A 148 -1.28 4.84 -33.55
C ASP A 148 0.09 4.51 -34.17
N GLN A 149 0.96 5.51 -34.15
CA GLN A 149 2.39 5.40 -34.52
C GLN A 149 3.28 5.59 -33.29
N ASN A 150 2.69 5.72 -32.10
CA ASN A 150 3.36 5.65 -30.81
C ASN A 150 3.11 4.26 -30.19
N PRO A 151 4.13 3.63 -29.59
CA PRO A 151 3.96 2.38 -28.86
C PRO A 151 3.02 2.59 -27.67
N THR A 152 1.97 1.78 -27.54
CA THR A 152 1.04 1.86 -26.41
C THR A 152 1.65 1.15 -25.21
N LYS A 153 1.54 1.78 -24.04
CA LYS A 153 2.01 1.19 -22.78
C LYS A 153 0.83 0.61 -22.00
N TYR A 154 0.88 -0.68 -21.71
CA TYR A 154 -0.09 -1.40 -20.91
C TYR A 154 0.51 -1.86 -19.60
N ALA A 155 -0.29 -1.92 -18.54
CA ALA A 155 0.16 -2.43 -17.25
C ALA A 155 -0.87 -3.34 -16.56
N VAL A 156 -0.38 -4.30 -15.79
CA VAL A 156 -1.17 -5.16 -14.89
C VAL A 156 -0.57 -5.06 -13.49
N LEU A 157 -1.37 -4.65 -12.52
CA LEU A 157 -1.01 -4.58 -11.10
C LEU A 157 -1.88 -5.57 -10.32
N PHE A 158 -1.28 -6.56 -9.66
CA PHE A 158 -2.01 -7.65 -9.00
C PHE A 158 -1.68 -7.78 -7.51
N SER A 159 -2.72 -8.01 -6.71
CA SER A 159 -2.63 -8.58 -5.36
C SER A 159 -3.89 -9.37 -5.01
N GLY A 160 -3.75 -10.62 -4.59
CA GLY A 160 -4.85 -11.50 -4.20
C GLY A 160 -5.30 -11.28 -2.76
N GLY A 161 -4.39 -11.11 -1.81
CA GLY A 161 -4.67 -10.76 -0.42
C GLY A 161 -5.20 -11.88 0.48
N TYR A 162 -5.46 -13.08 -0.06
CA TYR A 162 -5.98 -14.28 0.63
C TYR A 162 -7.35 -14.12 1.31
N ASN A 163 -7.51 -13.22 2.26
CA ASN A 163 -8.78 -12.79 2.87
C ASN A 163 -8.55 -11.48 3.64
N ASP A 164 -9.60 -10.92 4.23
CA ASP A 164 -9.53 -9.60 4.92
C ASP A 164 -8.41 -9.50 5.97
N TRP A 165 -8.01 -10.61 6.60
CA TRP A 165 -6.96 -10.62 7.63
C TRP A 165 -5.54 -10.64 7.08
N TYR A 166 -5.37 -11.14 5.86
CA TYR A 166 -4.08 -11.32 5.21
C TYR A 166 -3.87 -10.33 4.06
N ALA A 167 -4.90 -9.58 3.68
CA ALA A 167 -4.84 -8.47 2.74
C ALA A 167 -4.13 -7.28 3.39
N TYR A 168 -2.82 -7.42 3.56
CA TYR A 168 -2.05 -6.44 4.30
C TYR A 168 -2.05 -5.09 3.58
N PRO A 169 -2.22 -3.96 4.30
CA PRO A 169 -2.29 -2.62 3.70
C PRO A 169 -1.09 -2.25 2.81
N ARG A 170 0.07 -2.89 3.04
CA ARG A 170 1.27 -2.68 2.21
C ARG A 170 1.03 -3.03 0.74
N TYR A 171 0.23 -4.06 0.44
CA TYR A 171 -0.01 -4.47 -0.93
C TYR A 171 -0.73 -3.37 -1.71
N TRP A 172 -1.74 -2.75 -1.11
CA TRP A 172 -2.39 -1.59 -1.72
C TRP A 172 -1.47 -0.38 -1.88
N ASN A 173 -0.59 -0.13 -0.92
CA ASN A 173 0.40 0.94 -1.05
C ASN A 173 1.31 0.69 -2.25
N HIS A 174 1.75 -0.54 -2.47
CA HIS A 174 2.56 -0.86 -3.64
C HIS A 174 1.80 -0.59 -4.94
N ILE A 175 0.56 -1.08 -5.05
CA ILE A 175 -0.33 -0.85 -6.21
C ILE A 175 -0.46 0.65 -6.46
N THR A 176 -0.73 1.42 -5.41
CA THR A 176 -0.90 2.87 -5.50
C THR A 176 0.36 3.57 -6.02
N TRP A 177 1.53 3.24 -5.47
CA TRP A 177 2.78 3.91 -5.83
C TRP A 177 3.29 3.53 -7.22
N PHE A 178 3.11 2.26 -7.63
CA PHE A 178 3.37 1.85 -9.02
C PHE A 178 2.37 2.47 -9.99
N TYR A 179 1.08 2.52 -9.66
CA TYR A 179 0.08 3.18 -10.49
C TYR A 179 0.46 4.65 -10.77
N ILE A 180 0.81 5.41 -9.72
CA ILE A 180 1.27 6.81 -9.88
C ILE A 180 2.56 6.87 -10.71
N LEU A 181 3.50 5.95 -10.48
CA LEU A 181 4.76 5.90 -11.22
C LEU A 181 4.51 5.68 -12.71
N LEU A 182 3.61 4.77 -13.07
CA LEU A 182 3.24 4.48 -14.45
C LEU A 182 2.58 5.70 -15.10
N LEU A 183 1.67 6.39 -14.41
CA LEU A 183 1.08 7.64 -14.92
C LEU A 183 2.15 8.72 -15.18
N LEU A 184 3.12 8.88 -14.28
CA LEU A 184 4.23 9.83 -14.46
C LEU A 184 5.13 9.47 -15.67
N ASN A 185 5.16 8.21 -16.08
CA ASN A 185 5.92 7.70 -17.23
C ASN A 185 5.06 7.54 -18.50
N GLY A 186 3.87 8.14 -18.52
CA GLY A 186 3.04 8.27 -19.71
C GLY A 186 2.17 7.07 -20.04
N TYR A 187 1.89 6.18 -19.08
CA TYR A 187 0.85 5.17 -19.24
C TYR A 187 -0.52 5.84 -19.20
N ASP A 188 -1.41 5.42 -20.10
CA ASP A 188 -2.82 5.82 -20.04
C ASP A 188 -3.50 5.08 -18.88
N PRO A 189 -4.23 5.76 -17.96
CA PRO A 189 -4.96 5.08 -16.89
C PRO A 189 -5.92 4.00 -17.39
N ASP A 190 -6.50 4.13 -18.60
CA ASP A 190 -7.38 3.10 -19.15
C ASP A 190 -6.63 1.83 -19.60
N ASN A 191 -5.31 1.91 -19.74
CA ASN A 191 -4.42 0.79 -20.07
C ASN A 191 -3.69 0.22 -18.84
N ILE A 192 -4.01 0.68 -17.62
CA ILE A 192 -3.50 0.12 -16.36
C ILE A 192 -4.61 -0.70 -15.71
N PHE A 193 -4.44 -2.03 -15.71
CA PHE A 193 -5.39 -2.99 -15.17
C PHE A 193 -5.00 -3.36 -13.75
N VAL A 194 -5.91 -3.19 -12.79
CA VAL A 194 -5.70 -3.52 -11.39
C VAL A 194 -6.59 -4.69 -10.98
N CYS A 195 -5.96 -5.80 -10.61
CA CYS A 195 -6.61 -6.98 -10.04
C CYS A 195 -6.29 -7.03 -8.54
N TYR A 196 -7.25 -6.66 -7.69
CA TYR A 196 -6.97 -6.46 -6.26
C TYR A 196 -8.04 -7.09 -5.37
N ASN A 197 -7.63 -7.99 -4.48
CA ASN A 197 -8.42 -8.47 -3.35
C ASN A 197 -9.82 -8.96 -3.76
N ASN A 198 -10.87 -8.60 -3.03
CA ASN A 198 -12.27 -8.84 -3.41
C ASN A 198 -12.81 -8.00 -4.59
N GLY A 199 -11.95 -7.29 -5.32
CA GLY A 199 -12.33 -6.36 -6.39
C GLY A 199 -12.59 -4.93 -5.90
N THR A 200 -12.30 -4.63 -4.63
CA THR A 200 -12.43 -3.29 -4.06
C THR A 200 -11.08 -2.81 -3.55
N GLY A 201 -10.62 -1.67 -4.06
CA GLY A 201 -9.39 -1.02 -3.62
C GLY A 201 -9.55 -0.24 -2.32
N ASP A 202 -8.46 -0.04 -1.58
CA ASP A 202 -8.50 0.72 -0.33
C ASP A 202 -8.47 2.24 -0.56
N LYS A 203 -9.62 2.90 -0.49
CA LYS A 203 -9.74 4.37 -0.35
C LYS A 203 -8.83 5.18 -1.30
N SER A 204 -8.76 4.83 -2.58
CA SER A 204 -8.11 5.64 -3.61
C SER A 204 -9.03 5.82 -4.84
N ASN A 205 -8.71 6.80 -5.70
CA ASN A 205 -9.38 6.98 -6.99
C ASN A 205 -8.88 6.00 -8.06
N ILE A 206 -8.07 5.00 -7.68
CA ILE A 206 -7.57 3.98 -8.59
C ILE A 206 -8.68 2.97 -8.82
N ARG A 207 -9.02 2.77 -10.10
CA ARG A 207 -9.99 1.76 -10.53
C ARG A 207 -9.41 0.37 -10.24
N VAL A 208 -10.19 -0.48 -9.59
CA VAL A 208 -9.94 -1.93 -9.55
C VAL A 208 -10.82 -2.55 -10.63
N ASP A 209 -10.20 -3.19 -11.61
CA ASP A 209 -10.88 -3.74 -12.78
C ASP A 209 -11.48 -5.11 -12.48
N TYR A 210 -10.76 -5.93 -11.69
CA TYR A 210 -11.18 -7.27 -11.30
C TYR A 210 -10.77 -7.62 -9.86
N PRO A 211 -11.45 -8.58 -9.22
CA PRO A 211 -10.92 -9.24 -8.02
C PRO A 211 -9.56 -9.89 -8.30
N GLY A 212 -8.70 -9.93 -7.28
CA GLY A 212 -7.36 -10.54 -7.27
C GLY A 212 -7.42 -12.07 -7.29
N THR A 213 -7.91 -12.63 -8.41
CA THR A 213 -8.19 -14.06 -8.63
C THR A 213 -7.57 -14.50 -9.96
N SER A 214 -7.39 -15.81 -10.19
CA SER A 214 -6.93 -16.32 -11.49
C SER A 214 -7.92 -15.97 -12.60
N ASP A 215 -9.23 -15.97 -12.31
CA ASP A 215 -10.26 -15.53 -13.26
C ASP A 215 -10.16 -14.04 -13.62
N GLY A 216 -9.82 -13.17 -12.68
CA GLY A 216 -9.57 -11.75 -12.92
C GLY A 216 -8.33 -11.52 -13.79
N MET A 217 -7.25 -12.23 -13.50
CA MET A 217 -6.04 -12.23 -14.33
C MET A 217 -6.32 -12.78 -15.73
N ASN A 218 -7.03 -13.90 -15.85
CA ASN A 218 -7.37 -14.51 -17.12
C ASN A 218 -8.20 -13.58 -18.00
N GLN A 219 -9.17 -12.85 -17.44
CA GLN A 219 -9.94 -11.83 -18.17
C GLN A 219 -9.03 -10.70 -18.67
N THR A 220 -8.14 -10.21 -17.80
CA THR A 220 -7.18 -9.14 -18.13
C THR A 220 -6.26 -9.56 -19.28
N PHE A 221 -5.59 -10.71 -19.18
CA PHE A 221 -4.67 -11.18 -20.22
C PHE A 221 -5.38 -11.63 -21.51
N THR A 222 -6.62 -12.13 -21.42
CA THR A 222 -7.45 -12.38 -22.60
C THR A 222 -7.76 -11.08 -23.35
N TYR A 223 -8.07 -10.01 -22.62
CA TYR A 223 -8.27 -8.70 -23.23
C TYR A 223 -6.97 -8.18 -23.86
N LEU A 224 -5.87 -8.15 -23.10
CA LEU A 224 -4.58 -7.65 -23.56
C LEU A 224 -4.07 -8.39 -24.80
N SER A 225 -4.17 -9.72 -24.85
CA SER A 225 -3.79 -10.53 -26.03
C SER A 225 -4.61 -10.23 -27.28
N SER A 226 -5.81 -9.63 -27.12
CA SER A 226 -6.67 -9.25 -28.24
C SER A 226 -6.43 -7.83 -28.76
N VAL A 227 -5.77 -6.97 -27.99
CA VAL A 227 -5.58 -5.55 -28.33
C VAL A 227 -4.13 -5.15 -28.53
N MET A 228 -3.18 -5.82 -27.87
CA MET A 228 -1.76 -5.51 -27.97
C MET A 228 -1.13 -6.04 -29.27
N ASP A 229 -0.17 -5.30 -29.81
CA ASP A 229 0.67 -5.72 -30.92
C ASP A 229 2.18 -5.55 -30.66
N SER A 230 2.99 -5.95 -31.63
CA SER A 230 4.46 -5.97 -31.52
C SER A 230 5.13 -4.62 -31.26
N SER A 231 4.41 -3.51 -31.36
CA SER A 231 4.92 -2.17 -31.02
C SER A 231 4.67 -1.78 -29.57
N ASP A 232 3.75 -2.46 -28.87
CA ASP A 232 3.36 -2.11 -27.51
C ASP A 232 4.33 -2.67 -26.45
N SER A 233 4.24 -2.16 -25.22
CA SER A 233 4.98 -2.67 -24.06
C SER A 233 4.05 -3.06 -22.91
N LEU A 234 4.40 -4.10 -22.17
CA LEU A 234 3.63 -4.56 -21.00
C LEU A 234 4.44 -4.46 -19.71
N PHE A 235 3.89 -3.81 -18.70
CA PHE A 235 4.41 -3.80 -17.33
C PHE A 235 3.53 -4.69 -16.43
N VAL A 236 4.12 -5.67 -15.76
CA VAL A 236 3.40 -6.56 -14.84
C VAL A 236 4.04 -6.46 -13.47
N TYR A 237 3.25 -6.05 -12.48
CA TYR A 237 3.67 -6.04 -11.09
C TYR A 237 2.76 -6.90 -10.24
N ILE A 238 3.35 -7.89 -9.59
CA ILE A 238 2.68 -8.80 -8.67
C ILE A 238 3.16 -8.47 -7.26
N THR A 239 2.23 -8.26 -6.34
CA THR A 239 2.53 -8.14 -4.91
C THR A 239 1.53 -8.91 -4.10
N ASP A 240 2.00 -9.90 -3.33
CA ASP A 240 1.14 -10.63 -2.42
C ASP A 240 1.96 -11.53 -1.48
N HIS A 241 1.26 -12.39 -0.76
CA HIS A 241 1.79 -13.65 -0.26
C HIS A 241 2.17 -14.60 -1.40
N GLY A 242 3.03 -15.55 -1.06
CA GLY A 242 3.33 -16.69 -1.92
C GLY A 242 3.48 -17.94 -1.07
N ASP A 243 3.15 -19.09 -1.65
CA ASP A 243 3.26 -20.39 -1.01
C ASP A 243 3.70 -21.47 -2.02
N ASP A 244 3.57 -22.75 -1.64
CA ASP A 244 3.92 -23.89 -2.49
C ASP A 244 3.06 -23.99 -3.76
N ALA A 245 1.86 -23.38 -3.78
CA ALA A 245 0.92 -23.39 -4.89
C ALA A 245 1.21 -22.25 -5.88
N GLY A 246 1.69 -21.11 -5.38
CA GLY A 246 2.23 -20.04 -6.21
C GLY A 246 1.94 -18.66 -5.64
N ILE A 247 1.47 -17.76 -6.50
CA ILE A 247 0.96 -16.45 -6.07
C ILE A 247 -0.41 -16.68 -5.43
N VAL A 248 -0.60 -16.17 -4.22
CA VAL A 248 -1.88 -16.31 -3.51
C VAL A 248 -2.96 -15.46 -4.18
N THR A 249 -4.20 -15.95 -4.16
CA THR A 249 -5.38 -15.28 -4.70
C THR A 249 -6.35 -14.93 -3.57
N TRP A 250 -7.39 -14.15 -3.85
CA TRP A 250 -8.45 -13.84 -2.90
C TRP A 250 -9.33 -15.07 -2.59
N ASP A 251 -9.67 -15.27 -1.31
CA ASP A 251 -10.79 -16.02 -0.71
C ASP A 251 -11.18 -17.36 -1.39
N GLU A 252 -10.27 -18.35 -1.38
CA GLU A 252 -10.49 -19.72 -1.90
C GLU A 252 -11.05 -19.78 -3.34
N TYR A 253 -11.05 -18.66 -4.09
CA TYR A 253 -11.55 -18.64 -5.47
C TYR A 253 -10.65 -19.46 -6.40
N ASP A 254 -9.40 -19.66 -6.00
CA ASP A 254 -8.45 -20.61 -6.58
C ASP A 254 -7.70 -21.32 -5.45
N ASP A 255 -8.17 -22.52 -5.06
CA ASP A 255 -7.52 -23.38 -4.05
C ASP A 255 -6.04 -23.68 -4.36
N ASP A 256 -5.63 -23.52 -5.62
CA ASP A 256 -4.29 -23.81 -6.13
C ASP A 256 -3.43 -22.54 -6.36
N GLY A 257 -3.94 -21.34 -6.06
CA GLY A 257 -3.28 -20.07 -6.39
C GLY A 257 -3.05 -19.85 -7.89
N ILE A 258 -2.19 -18.89 -8.26
CA ILE A 258 -1.70 -18.74 -9.64
C ILE A 258 -0.31 -19.36 -9.70
N GLY A 259 -0.16 -20.42 -10.50
CA GLY A 259 1.13 -21.09 -10.72
C GLY A 259 1.91 -20.56 -11.94
N TYR A 260 3.16 -21.02 -12.10
CA TYR A 260 4.00 -20.65 -13.25
C TYR A 260 3.44 -21.11 -14.61
N VAL A 261 2.64 -22.17 -14.66
CA VAL A 261 2.01 -22.67 -15.91
C VAL A 261 0.98 -21.67 -16.43
N GLU A 262 0.11 -21.17 -15.55
CA GLU A 262 -0.93 -20.21 -15.92
C GLU A 262 -0.30 -18.88 -16.29
N MET A 263 0.62 -18.39 -15.45
CA MET A 263 1.35 -17.16 -15.70
C MET A 263 2.09 -17.19 -17.05
N LEU A 264 2.79 -18.31 -17.34
CA LEU A 264 3.45 -18.49 -18.64
C LEU A 264 2.43 -18.46 -19.79
N SER A 265 1.30 -19.14 -19.65
CA SER A 265 0.28 -19.19 -20.71
C SER A 265 -0.31 -17.81 -21.03
N TRP A 266 -0.50 -16.97 -20.01
CA TRP A 266 -0.95 -15.60 -20.19
C TRP A 266 0.10 -14.72 -20.85
N LEU A 267 1.36 -14.79 -20.39
CA LEU A 267 2.45 -14.00 -20.96
C LEU A 267 2.78 -14.44 -22.40
N ASP A 268 2.75 -15.72 -22.72
CA ASP A 268 3.03 -16.23 -24.09
C ASP A 268 1.93 -15.86 -25.10
N ALA A 269 0.71 -15.55 -24.62
CA ALA A 269 -0.38 -15.10 -25.46
C ALA A 269 -0.26 -13.62 -25.90
N ILE A 270 0.57 -12.83 -25.22
CA ILE A 270 0.75 -11.40 -25.52
C ILE A 270 1.78 -11.22 -26.64
N THR A 271 1.40 -10.46 -27.66
CA THR A 271 2.34 -9.94 -28.66
C THR A 271 2.72 -8.52 -28.26
N CYS A 272 4.01 -8.26 -28.01
CA CYS A 272 4.53 -6.94 -27.63
C CYS A 272 6.02 -6.84 -27.99
N ASP A 273 6.56 -5.62 -27.95
CA ASP A 273 8.01 -5.37 -28.08
C ASP A 273 8.76 -5.97 -26.88
N HIS A 274 8.32 -5.63 -25.67
CA HIS A 274 8.94 -6.09 -24.43
C HIS A 274 7.98 -6.16 -23.24
N MET A 275 8.37 -6.92 -22.23
CA MET A 275 7.67 -7.03 -20.95
C MET A 275 8.61 -6.73 -19.79
N ILE A 276 8.13 -5.95 -18.81
CA ILE A 276 8.77 -5.78 -17.51
C ILE A 276 7.91 -6.52 -16.49
N ILE A 277 8.48 -7.48 -15.78
CA ILE A 277 7.76 -8.35 -14.83
C ILE A 277 8.45 -8.24 -13.47
N ILE A 278 7.73 -7.76 -12.48
CA ILE A 278 8.22 -7.57 -11.11
C ILE A 278 7.35 -8.38 -10.16
N MET A 279 7.98 -9.22 -9.33
CA MET A 279 7.30 -10.18 -8.47
C MET A 279 7.73 -10.02 -7.00
N GLN A 280 6.82 -9.47 -6.20
CA GLN A 280 6.97 -9.25 -4.75
C GLN A 280 6.10 -10.24 -3.95
N GLN A 281 6.48 -11.50 -3.97
CA GLN A 281 5.88 -12.54 -3.14
C GLN A 281 6.93 -13.56 -2.72
N CYS A 282 6.63 -14.34 -1.68
CA CYS A 282 7.48 -15.46 -1.25
C CYS A 282 7.72 -16.43 -2.42
N PHE A 283 8.92 -17.01 -2.48
CA PHE A 283 9.34 -17.95 -3.52
C PHE A 283 9.28 -17.40 -4.96
N SER A 284 9.21 -16.07 -5.13
CA SER A 284 9.07 -15.43 -6.45
C SER A 284 10.16 -15.84 -7.45
N GLY A 285 11.40 -16.09 -7.00
CA GLY A 285 12.49 -16.59 -7.85
C GLY A 285 12.22 -17.96 -8.51
N ALA A 286 11.24 -18.73 -8.03
CA ALA A 286 10.85 -20.00 -8.64
C ALA A 286 10.20 -19.85 -10.03
N TYR A 287 9.75 -18.64 -10.37
CA TYR A 287 9.11 -18.34 -11.65
C TYR A 287 10.11 -18.12 -12.79
N ILE A 288 11.33 -17.67 -12.49
CA ILE A 288 12.33 -17.31 -13.51
C ILE A 288 12.57 -18.45 -14.52
N PRO A 289 12.81 -19.72 -14.10
CA PRO A 289 13.08 -20.78 -15.07
C PRO A 289 11.95 -21.06 -16.07
N TYR A 290 10.73 -20.64 -15.76
CA TYR A 290 9.55 -20.85 -16.60
C TYR A 290 9.19 -19.61 -17.41
N LEU A 291 9.35 -18.42 -16.84
CA LEU A 291 8.93 -17.17 -17.46
C LEU A 291 10.02 -16.53 -18.33
N SER A 292 11.30 -16.88 -18.11
CA SER A 292 12.45 -16.32 -18.83
C SER A 292 12.30 -16.42 -20.35
N TYR A 293 12.47 -15.28 -21.03
CA TYR A 293 12.36 -15.17 -22.48
C TYR A 293 13.08 -13.93 -22.99
N SER A 294 13.45 -13.89 -24.28
CA SER A 294 14.33 -12.87 -24.84
C SER A 294 13.77 -11.44 -24.88
N ASN A 295 12.47 -11.26 -24.65
CA ASN A 295 11.82 -9.93 -24.59
C ASN A 295 11.24 -9.63 -23.20
N ARG A 296 11.63 -10.38 -22.17
CA ARG A 296 11.13 -10.22 -20.80
C ARG A 296 12.28 -9.80 -19.89
N ILE A 297 12.02 -8.81 -19.06
CA ILE A 297 12.84 -8.45 -17.91
C ILE A 297 12.08 -8.93 -16.68
N ILE A 298 12.69 -9.80 -15.89
CA ILE A 298 12.07 -10.38 -14.69
C ILE A 298 12.87 -9.95 -13.48
N MET A 299 12.18 -9.41 -12.47
CA MET A 299 12.73 -9.02 -11.18
C MET A 299 11.93 -9.71 -10.07
N THR A 300 12.58 -10.47 -9.21
CA THR A 300 11.93 -11.17 -8.09
C THR A 300 12.50 -10.71 -6.77
N ALA A 301 11.64 -10.60 -5.74
CA ALA A 301 12.04 -10.14 -4.42
C ALA A 301 12.95 -11.11 -3.66
N CYS A 302 12.83 -12.41 -3.93
CA CYS A 302 13.59 -13.43 -3.23
C CYS A 302 13.94 -14.62 -4.15
N ALA A 303 14.83 -15.50 -3.69
CA ALA A 303 15.13 -16.74 -4.39
C ALA A 303 13.96 -17.74 -4.29
N TYR A 304 14.03 -18.80 -5.09
CA TYR A 304 12.99 -19.83 -5.20
C TYR A 304 12.67 -20.56 -3.88
N ASN A 305 13.54 -20.48 -2.87
CA ASN A 305 13.45 -21.19 -1.59
C ASN A 305 13.46 -20.23 -0.39
N GLU A 306 13.12 -18.97 -0.61
CA GLU A 306 13.12 -17.91 0.39
C GLU A 306 11.75 -17.23 0.47
N VAL A 307 11.44 -16.69 1.65
CA VAL A 307 10.28 -15.82 1.83
C VAL A 307 10.65 -14.38 1.45
N ALA A 308 9.64 -13.61 1.04
CA ALA A 308 9.81 -12.18 0.83
C ALA A 308 9.37 -11.40 2.08
N TRP A 309 10.05 -10.31 2.41
CA TRP A 309 9.90 -9.60 3.67
C TRP A 309 9.21 -8.24 3.53
N ALA A 310 8.49 -7.88 4.59
CA ALA A 310 8.10 -6.49 4.82
C ALA A 310 9.34 -5.62 5.05
N SER A 311 9.31 -4.37 4.60
CA SER A 311 10.35 -3.38 4.88
C SER A 311 10.29 -2.89 6.33
N ASP A 312 11.41 -2.37 6.84
CA ASP A 312 11.40 -1.55 8.07
C ASP A 312 10.76 -0.17 7.84
N TYR A 313 10.57 0.23 6.58
CA TYR A 313 9.87 1.45 6.19
C TYR A 313 8.39 1.12 5.95
N TYR A 314 7.66 1.18 7.07
CA TYR A 314 6.33 0.64 7.25
C TYR A 314 5.31 1.09 6.20
N GLY A 315 4.67 0.10 5.58
CA GLY A 315 3.73 0.29 4.48
C GLY A 315 4.21 -0.31 3.16
N PHE A 316 5.42 -0.88 3.12
CA PHE A 316 5.96 -1.54 1.94
C PHE A 316 6.62 -2.89 2.26
N SER A 317 6.75 -3.74 1.26
CA SER A 317 7.72 -4.84 1.24
C SER A 317 9.10 -4.31 0.85
N GLU A 318 10.16 -4.95 1.35
CA GLU A 318 11.53 -4.42 1.29
C GLU A 318 11.99 -4.20 -0.16
N PHE A 319 12.07 -5.26 -0.96
CA PHE A 319 12.50 -5.12 -2.36
C PHE A 319 11.67 -4.09 -3.15
N THR A 320 10.34 -4.10 -3.02
CA THR A 320 9.44 -3.10 -3.63
C THR A 320 9.73 -1.67 -3.18
N PHE A 321 9.95 -1.45 -1.88
CA PHE A 321 10.30 -0.13 -1.35
C PHE A 321 11.59 0.40 -2.00
N ARG A 322 12.60 -0.47 -2.15
CA ARG A 322 13.87 -0.09 -2.76
C ARG A 322 13.73 0.20 -4.26
N LEU A 323 12.95 -0.60 -5.00
CA LEU A 323 12.64 -0.35 -6.41
C LEU A 323 11.94 1.00 -6.61
N LEU A 324 10.89 1.28 -5.83
CA LEU A 324 10.19 2.56 -5.92
C LEU A 324 11.14 3.73 -5.61
N CYS A 325 12.03 3.60 -4.61
CA CYS A 325 13.04 4.63 -4.35
C CYS A 325 13.97 4.87 -5.56
N ALA A 326 14.38 3.79 -6.25
CA ALA A 326 15.18 3.90 -7.47
C ALA A 326 14.43 4.66 -8.58
N PHE A 327 13.21 4.22 -8.91
CA PHE A 327 12.44 4.82 -10.00
C PHE A 327 12.06 6.28 -9.76
N TYR A 328 11.69 6.64 -8.52
CA TYR A 328 11.40 8.02 -8.15
C TYR A 328 12.67 8.86 -7.90
N GLN A 329 13.85 8.25 -7.90
CA GLN A 329 15.15 8.86 -7.59
C GLN A 329 15.16 9.64 -6.26
N ARG A 330 14.34 9.19 -5.31
CA ARG A 330 14.20 9.78 -3.97
C ARG A 330 13.63 8.75 -3.02
N HIS A 331 13.88 8.91 -1.73
CA HIS A 331 13.14 8.14 -0.75
C HIS A 331 11.66 8.56 -0.73
N ILE A 332 10.78 7.62 -1.07
CA ILE A 332 9.33 7.85 -1.10
C ILE A 332 8.72 8.15 0.28
N TRP A 333 9.49 7.97 1.37
CA TRP A 333 9.11 8.27 2.75
C TRP A 333 9.86 9.45 3.38
N GLY A 334 10.42 10.35 2.56
CA GLY A 334 10.89 11.67 3.04
C GLY A 334 12.24 11.68 3.77
N LEU A 335 13.10 10.69 3.53
CA LEU A 335 14.51 10.79 3.92
C LEU A 335 15.26 11.61 2.86
N ASP A 336 15.95 12.67 3.27
CA ASP A 336 16.74 13.56 2.39
C ASP A 336 18.08 12.96 1.93
N THR A 337 18.18 11.63 1.91
CA THR A 337 19.39 10.95 1.40
C THR A 337 19.33 10.86 -0.12
N PRO A 338 20.40 11.22 -0.84
CA PRO A 338 20.47 10.99 -2.27
C PRO A 338 20.32 9.51 -2.62
N ILE A 339 19.53 9.21 -3.65
CA ILE A 339 19.44 7.88 -4.27
C ILE A 339 20.40 7.86 -5.46
N TRP A 340 21.29 6.87 -5.50
CA TRP A 340 22.25 6.68 -6.60
C TRP A 340 21.89 5.44 -7.42
N ALA A 341 20.74 5.52 -8.08
CA ALA A 341 20.25 4.44 -8.95
C ALA A 341 20.68 4.63 -10.42
N ASP A 342 20.87 5.86 -10.90
CA ASP A 342 21.45 6.16 -12.22
C ASP A 342 22.97 5.92 -12.14
N VAL A 343 23.42 4.71 -12.49
CA VAL A 343 24.81 4.29 -12.31
C VAL A 343 25.69 4.81 -13.46
N ASN A 344 25.10 4.99 -14.64
CA ASN A 344 25.81 5.39 -15.84
C ASN A 344 25.77 6.92 -16.10
N ASP A 345 25.05 7.69 -15.27
CA ASP A 345 24.85 9.14 -15.35
C ASP A 345 24.21 9.60 -16.68
N ASP A 346 23.34 8.80 -17.29
CA ASP A 346 22.64 9.13 -18.55
C ASP A 346 21.35 9.95 -18.34
N GLY A 347 20.95 10.16 -17.07
CA GLY A 347 19.79 10.92 -16.65
C GLY A 347 18.50 10.11 -16.60
N LYS A 348 18.58 8.77 -16.74
CA LYS A 348 17.44 7.85 -16.65
C LYS A 348 17.78 6.68 -15.73
N ILE A 349 16.75 5.93 -15.34
CA ILE A 349 16.90 4.70 -14.55
C ILE A 349 16.44 3.53 -15.41
N SER A 350 17.38 2.74 -15.88
CA SER A 350 17.09 1.49 -16.58
C SER A 350 16.56 0.42 -15.63
N MET A 351 15.95 -0.64 -16.16
CA MET A 351 15.45 -1.75 -15.31
C MET A 351 16.58 -2.44 -14.55
N ALA A 352 17.74 -2.60 -15.19
CA ALA A 352 18.93 -3.19 -14.56
C ALA A 352 19.47 -2.31 -13.41
N GLU A 353 19.47 -0.99 -13.60
CA GLU A 353 19.84 -0.02 -12.57
C GLU A 353 18.88 0.00 -11.39
N ALA A 354 17.58 -0.04 -11.66
CA ALA A 354 16.56 -0.11 -10.61
C ALA A 354 16.72 -1.39 -9.78
N PHE A 355 16.88 -2.55 -10.43
CA PHE A 355 17.15 -3.81 -9.74
C PHE A 355 18.46 -3.75 -8.96
N GLY A 356 19.55 -3.27 -9.58
CA GLY A 356 20.86 -3.18 -8.96
C GLY A 356 20.82 -2.31 -7.70
N PHE A 357 20.15 -1.16 -7.74
CA PHE A 357 19.92 -0.35 -6.54
C PHE A 357 19.09 -1.12 -5.51
N ALA A 358 17.99 -1.74 -5.93
CA ALA A 358 17.08 -2.41 -5.02
C ALA A 358 17.75 -3.56 -4.26
N ALA A 359 18.44 -4.44 -4.98
CA ALA A 359 19.17 -5.57 -4.41
C ALA A 359 20.38 -5.15 -3.56
N ALA A 360 21.04 -4.02 -3.87
CA ALA A 360 22.15 -3.51 -3.06
C ALA A 360 21.68 -2.94 -1.72
N MET A 361 20.49 -2.35 -1.70
CA MET A 361 19.92 -1.65 -0.56
C MET A 361 18.96 -2.51 0.26
N ASP A 362 18.67 -3.72 -0.21
CA ASP A 362 17.91 -4.72 0.51
C ASP A 362 18.61 -5.03 1.85
N SER A 363 17.84 -4.94 2.93
CA SER A 363 18.33 -5.14 4.29
C SER A 363 17.71 -6.37 4.97
N LYS A 364 16.86 -7.11 4.25
CA LYS A 364 16.17 -8.30 4.77
C LYS A 364 16.89 -9.58 4.35
N ASP A 365 16.52 -10.68 4.99
CA ASP A 365 17.06 -12.02 4.67
C ASP A 365 16.28 -12.59 3.48
N GLU A 366 16.42 -11.92 2.33
CA GLU A 366 15.91 -12.29 1.02
C GLU A 366 16.98 -12.02 -0.04
N THR A 367 16.97 -12.81 -1.11
CA THR A 367 17.92 -12.70 -2.21
C THR A 367 17.19 -12.34 -3.51
N PRO A 368 17.08 -11.04 -3.87
CA PRO A 368 16.47 -10.65 -5.12
C PRO A 368 17.20 -11.24 -6.34
N HIS A 369 16.44 -11.68 -7.34
CA HIS A 369 16.97 -12.18 -8.61
C HIS A 369 16.46 -11.37 -9.80
N TYR A 370 17.26 -11.38 -10.86
CA TYR A 370 17.02 -10.69 -12.12
C TYR A 370 17.32 -11.61 -13.31
N ASP A 371 16.53 -11.52 -14.36
CA ASP A 371 16.71 -12.24 -15.64
C ASP A 371 16.27 -11.33 -16.79
N ASP A 372 17.09 -11.20 -17.83
CA ASP A 372 16.70 -10.46 -19.05
C ASP A 372 17.25 -11.04 -20.36
N ASN A 373 17.85 -12.24 -20.30
CA ASN A 373 18.58 -12.82 -21.42
C ASN A 373 17.95 -14.12 -21.96
N GLY A 374 16.91 -14.64 -21.31
CA GLY A 374 16.22 -15.85 -21.74
C GLY A 374 16.93 -17.17 -21.39
N ASP A 375 17.92 -17.17 -20.50
CA ASP A 375 18.71 -18.36 -20.14
C ASP A 375 18.11 -19.20 -19.01
N GLN A 376 16.98 -18.76 -18.44
CA GLN A 376 16.23 -19.42 -17.37
C GLN A 376 16.94 -19.42 -16.00
N ILE A 377 17.95 -18.57 -15.82
CA ILE A 377 18.78 -18.52 -14.61
C ILE A 377 18.71 -17.11 -14.00
N GLY A 378 18.09 -17.01 -12.83
CA GLY A 378 18.08 -15.76 -12.08
C GLY A 378 19.47 -15.39 -11.54
N SER A 379 19.87 -14.14 -11.78
CA SER A 379 21.12 -13.56 -11.28
C SER A 379 20.90 -12.66 -10.08
N THR A 380 21.76 -12.79 -9.07
CA THR A 380 21.89 -11.80 -8.00
C THR A 380 22.66 -10.59 -8.49
N ILE A 381 22.62 -9.47 -7.75
CA ILE A 381 23.35 -8.24 -8.08
C ILE A 381 24.84 -8.44 -8.40
N GLY A 382 25.52 -9.39 -7.75
CA GLY A 382 26.93 -9.68 -8.01
C GLY A 382 27.19 -10.29 -9.39
N ASN A 383 26.15 -10.84 -10.02
CA ASN A 383 26.21 -11.59 -11.26
C ASN A 383 25.48 -10.90 -12.42
N ILE A 384 24.67 -9.86 -12.19
CA ILE A 384 23.96 -9.22 -13.32
C ILE A 384 24.90 -8.50 -14.30
N VAL A 385 26.14 -8.17 -13.96
CA VAL A 385 27.03 -7.42 -14.87
C VAL A 385 27.65 -8.36 -15.92
N GLY A 386 27.13 -8.32 -17.15
CA GLY A 386 27.73 -8.96 -18.32
C GLY A 386 27.23 -10.37 -18.64
N THR A 387 26.33 -10.93 -17.83
CA THR A 387 25.54 -12.12 -18.15
C THR A 387 24.06 -11.75 -18.31
N ASP A 388 23.51 -11.07 -17.31
CA ASP A 388 22.22 -10.36 -17.39
C ASP A 388 22.46 -8.85 -17.56
N ALA A 389 21.41 -8.05 -17.46
CA ALA A 389 21.40 -6.59 -17.59
C ALA A 389 21.77 -6.07 -18.99
N VAL A 390 22.01 -6.92 -19.99
CA VAL A 390 22.33 -6.46 -21.34
C VAL A 390 21.10 -5.83 -21.98
N TYR A 391 19.95 -6.48 -21.83
CA TYR A 391 18.71 -6.02 -22.42
C TYR A 391 18.08 -4.91 -21.57
N GLY A 392 17.93 -5.12 -20.27
CA GLY A 392 17.28 -4.19 -19.36
C GLY A 392 18.05 -2.91 -19.08
N ASN A 393 19.35 -2.81 -19.42
CA ASN A 393 20.06 -1.52 -19.47
C ASN A 393 19.51 -0.57 -20.55
N SER A 394 18.75 -1.08 -21.52
CA SER A 394 18.14 -0.29 -22.60
C SER A 394 16.64 -0.07 -22.44
N ILE A 395 16.05 -0.61 -21.37
CA ILE A 395 14.60 -0.57 -21.11
C ILE A 395 14.31 0.33 -19.90
N PHE A 396 13.33 1.21 -20.06
CA PHE A 396 12.94 2.26 -19.12
C PHE A 396 11.41 2.27 -18.97
N LEU A 397 10.90 2.94 -17.92
CA LEU A 397 9.46 3.09 -17.73
C LEU A 397 8.78 3.99 -18.77
#